data_AF-A0A3D4JXR7-F1
#
_entry.id   AF-A0A3D4JXR7-F1
#
_cell.length_a   1.000
_cell.length_b   1.000
_cell.length_c   1.000
_cell.angle_alpha   90.00
_cell.angle_beta   90.00
_cell.angle_gamma   90.00
#
_symmetry.space_group_name_H-M   'P 1'
#
loop_
_entity.id
_entity.type
_entity.pdbx_description
1 polymer ?
#
loop_
_entity_poly.entity_id
_entity_poly.type
_entity_poly.pdbx_seq_one_letter_code
_entity_poly.pdbx_strand_id
1 'polypeptide(L)'
;MKFKNNEKFSVSGIEIDEDRIRFNKKEILFEDLELKQYHHHFMIFSREDNYKNRMLYYLKDKDAVILFSVLKTIIKDEHLRTKEISDRTVSGT
;
A
#
# COMPACT_ATOMS: atom_id res chain seq x y z
N MET A 1 -11.70 1.30 -8.21
CA MET A 1 -12.21 2.42 -9.03
C MET A 1 -11.81 3.79 -8.47
N LYS A 2 -11.90 4.07 -7.16
CA LYS A 2 -11.53 5.39 -6.59
C LYS A 2 -10.04 5.76 -6.64
N PHE A 3 -9.12 4.82 -6.41
CA PHE A 3 -7.66 5.07 -6.54
C PHE A 3 -7.24 5.55 -7.93
N LYS A 4 -7.88 5.04 -9.00
CA LYS A 4 -7.57 5.46 -10.38
C LYS A 4 -7.97 6.90 -10.69
N ASN A 5 -8.75 7.53 -9.81
CA ASN A 5 -9.21 8.91 -9.96
C ASN A 5 -8.45 9.89 -9.03
N ASN A 6 -7.37 9.47 -8.37
CA ASN A 6 -6.66 10.25 -7.35
C ASN A 6 -7.56 10.77 -6.21
N GLU A 7 -8.70 10.13 -5.98
CA GLU A 7 -9.58 10.49 -4.87
C GLU A 7 -9.01 9.91 -3.57
N LYS A 8 -8.89 10.75 -2.54
CA LYS A 8 -8.56 10.32 -1.18
C LYS A 8 -9.71 9.51 -0.61
N PHE A 9 -9.40 8.37 -0.01
CA PHE A 9 -10.41 7.55 0.66
C PHE A 9 -9.84 6.89 1.91
N SER A 10 -10.72 6.47 2.81
CA SER A 10 -10.36 5.72 3.99
C SER A 10 -11.05 4.37 4.03
N VAL A 11 -10.33 3.34 4.47
CA VAL A 11 -10.87 2.00 4.72
C VAL A 11 -10.14 1.38 5.91
N SER A 12 -10.88 0.77 6.84
CA SER A 12 -10.35 0.24 8.12
C SER A 12 -9.50 1.23 8.92
N GLY A 13 -9.80 2.53 8.82
CA GLY A 13 -9.04 3.60 9.47
C GLY A 13 -7.62 3.78 8.93
N ILE A 14 -7.37 3.35 7.69
CA ILE A 14 -6.21 3.74 6.88
C ILE A 14 -6.69 4.76 5.87
N GLU A 15 -6.07 5.93 5.83
CA GLU A 15 -6.26 6.91 4.77
C GLU A 15 -5.32 6.57 3.62
N ILE A 16 -5.85 6.51 2.41
CA ILE A 16 -5.11 6.26 1.18
C ILE A 16 -5.12 7.57 0.37
N ASP A 17 -3.93 8.11 0.16
CA ASP A 17 -3.67 9.31 -0.63
C ASP A 17 -3.06 8.92 -1.99
N GLU A 18 -2.58 9.90 -2.77
CA GLU A 18 -2.03 9.66 -4.12
C GLU A 18 -0.74 8.80 -4.14
N ASP A 19 0.11 8.93 -3.13
CA ASP A 19 1.46 8.32 -3.10
C ASP A 19 1.77 7.58 -1.79
N ARG A 20 0.82 7.55 -0.86
CA ARG A 20 1.06 7.07 0.51
C ARG A 20 -0.19 6.62 1.24
N ILE A 21 0.01 5.87 2.31
CA ILE A 21 -1.00 5.62 3.34
C ILE A 21 -0.70 6.39 4.62
N ARG A 22 -1.75 6.78 5.34
CA ARG A 22 -1.67 7.39 6.67
C ARG A 22 -2.53 6.64 7.68
N PHE A 23 -1.98 6.45 8.88
CA PHE A 23 -2.70 5.85 10.00
C PHE A 23 -2.00 6.19 11.32
N ASN A 24 -2.74 6.40 12.41
CA ASN A 24 -2.16 6.61 13.76
C ASN A 24 -0.99 7.64 13.78
N LYS A 25 -1.11 8.75 13.04
CA LYS A 25 -0.06 9.78 12.85
C LYS A 25 1.23 9.28 12.18
N LYS A 26 1.22 8.06 11.64
CA LYS A 26 2.27 7.45 10.83
C LYS A 26 1.90 7.55 9.37
N GLU A 27 2.93 7.52 8.53
CA GLU A 27 2.82 7.63 7.09
C GLU A 27 3.81 6.67 6.43
N ILE A 28 3.36 5.99 5.37
CA ILE A 28 4.19 5.07 4.58
C ILE A 28 3.94 5.38 3.10
N LEU A 29 5.01 5.74 2.38
CA LEU A 29 4.97 5.92 0.93
C LEU A 29 4.74 4.57 0.25
N PHE A 30 4.07 4.53 -0.90
CA PHE A 30 3.80 3.26 -1.57
C PHE A 30 5.06 2.52 -2.02
N GLU A 31 6.13 3.24 -2.36
CA GLU A 31 7.45 2.69 -2.71
C GLU A 31 8.12 1.91 -1.56
N ASP A 32 7.70 2.21 -0.33
CA ASP A 32 8.21 1.64 0.92
C ASP A 32 7.18 0.73 1.61
N LEU A 33 5.96 0.68 1.08
CA LEU A 33 4.86 -0.09 1.65
C LEU A 33 5.00 -1.57 1.32
N GLU A 34 5.05 -2.40 2.35
CA GLU A 34 4.97 -3.86 2.23
C GLU A 34 3.79 -4.46 3.01
N LEU A 35 3.39 -5.65 2.55
CA LEU A 35 2.31 -6.44 3.14
C LEU A 35 2.81 -7.82 3.53
N LYS A 36 2.52 -8.21 4.78
CA LYS A 36 2.78 -9.58 5.26
C LYS A 36 1.49 -10.21 5.73
N GLN A 37 1.14 -11.35 5.16
CA GLN A 37 -0.05 -12.10 5.53
C GLN A 37 0.26 -13.15 6.60
N TYR A 38 -0.62 -13.24 7.58
CA TYR A 38 -0.66 -14.26 8.62
C TYR A 38 -2.00 -15.00 8.53
N HIS A 39 -2.17 -16.07 9.30
CA HIS A 39 -3.32 -16.96 9.18
C HIS A 39 -4.68 -16.22 9.22
N HIS A 40 -4.84 -15.25 10.13
CA HIS A 40 -6.08 -14.49 10.29
C HIS A 40 -5.91 -12.98 10.16
N HIS A 41 -4.69 -12.53 9.89
CA HIS A 41 -4.30 -11.13 9.93
C HIS A 41 -3.45 -10.79 8.72
N PHE A 42 -3.32 -9.51 8.44
CA PHE A 42 -2.21 -9.00 7.67
C PHE A 42 -1.59 -7.81 8.38
N MET A 43 -0.31 -7.60 8.10
CA MET A 43 0.44 -6.46 8.56
C MET A 43 0.76 -5.58 7.38
N ILE A 44 0.48 -4.28 7.54
CA ILE A 44 1.07 -3.21 6.74
C ILE A 44 2.32 -2.72 7.46
N PHE A 45 3.42 -2.55 6.73
CA PHE A 45 4.66 -2.04 7.30
C PHE A 45 5.50 -1.29 6.27
N SER A 46 6.34 -0.40 6.78
CA SER A 46 7.39 0.29 6.03
C SER A 46 8.63 -0.58 6.01
N ARG A 47 9.25 -0.74 4.84
CA ARG A 47 10.51 -1.48 4.69
C ARG A 47 11.68 -0.70 5.31
N GLU A 48 11.65 0.63 5.25
CA GLU A 48 12.67 1.51 5.83
C GLU A 48 12.56 1.64 7.35
N ASP A 49 11.34 1.70 7.89
CA ASP A 49 11.08 1.87 9.32
C ASP A 49 10.03 0.88 9.82
N ASN A 50 10.51 -0.25 10.36
CA ASN A 50 9.66 -1.32 10.90
C ASN A 50 8.79 -0.87 12.09
N TYR A 51 9.05 0.28 12.73
CA TYR A 51 8.15 0.82 13.76
C TYR A 51 6.89 1.44 13.15
N LYS A 52 6.89 1.75 11.85
CA LYS A 52 5.70 2.13 11.09
C LYS A 52 4.98 0.88 10.58
N ASN A 53 4.27 0.22 11.48
CA ASN A 53 3.44 -0.94 11.15
C ASN A 53 2.04 -0.87 11.78
N ARG A 54 1.12 -1.64 11.21
CA ARG A 54 -0.20 -1.91 11.79
C ARG A 54 -0.70 -3.28 11.37
N MET A 55 -1.23 -4.03 12.32
CA MET A 55 -1.85 -5.34 12.10
C MET A 55 -3.37 -5.19 12.00
N LEU A 56 -3.98 -5.89 11.04
CA LEU A 56 -5.40 -5.83 10.72
C LEU A 56 -5.98 -7.25 10.64
N TYR A 57 -7.20 -7.43 11.15
CA TYR A 57 -7.89 -8.73 11.18
C TYR A 57 -8.66 -8.98 9.88
N TYR A 58 -8.08 -9.74 8.96
CA TYR A 58 -8.60 -9.93 7.60
C TYR A 58 -9.82 -10.86 7.51
N LEU A 59 -9.95 -11.89 8.35
CA LEU A 59 -11.02 -12.89 8.18
C LEU A 59 -12.38 -12.49 8.77
N LYS A 60 -12.42 -11.54 9.69
CA LYS A 60 -13.66 -11.12 10.37
C LYS A 60 -14.17 -9.74 9.94
N ASP A 61 -13.35 -8.99 9.21
CA ASP A 61 -13.66 -7.63 8.79
C ASP A 61 -13.59 -7.53 7.26
N LYS A 62 -14.75 -7.31 6.63
CA LYS A 62 -14.87 -7.15 5.18
C LYS A 62 -14.06 -5.95 4.69
N ASP A 63 -13.95 -4.89 5.49
CA ASP A 63 -13.18 -3.71 5.13
C ASP A 63 -11.68 -4.02 5.12
N ALA A 64 -11.22 -4.88 6.04
CA ALA A 64 -9.84 -5.36 6.06
C ALA A 64 -9.52 -6.23 4.82
N VAL A 65 -10.48 -7.02 4.33
CA VAL A 65 -10.34 -7.76 3.05
C VAL A 65 -10.20 -6.81 1.87
N ILE A 66 -11.08 -5.80 1.80
CA ILE A 66 -11.06 -4.78 0.75
C ILE A 66 -9.74 -4.02 0.78
N LEU A 67 -9.31 -3.56 1.95
CA LEU A 67 -8.05 -2.85 2.15
C LEU A 67 -6.86 -3.70 1.68
N PHE A 68 -6.78 -4.98 2.04
CA PHE A 68 -5.70 -5.85 1.59
C PHE A 68 -5.64 -5.97 0.06
N SER A 69 -6.80 -6.12 -0.59
CA SER A 69 -6.88 -6.18 -2.06
C SER A 69 -6.47 -4.87 -2.72
N VAL A 70 -6.89 -3.73 -2.13
CA VAL A 70 -6.52 -2.39 -2.60
C VAL A 70 -5.02 -2.17 -2.49
N LEU A 71 -4.42 -2.41 -1.32
CA LEU A 71 -2.98 -2.20 -1.12
C LEU A 71 -2.13 -3.13 -2.00
N LYS A 72 -2.54 -4.39 -2.19
CA LYS A 72 -1.88 -5.29 -3.16
C LYS A 72 -1.89 -4.73 -4.58
N THR A 73 -2.98 -4.10 -4.98
CA THR A 73 -3.10 -3.49 -6.31
C THR A 73 -2.17 -2.30 -6.44
N ILE A 74 -2.16 -1.41 -5.43
CA ILE A 74 -1.29 -0.23 -5.39
C ILE A 74 0.19 -0.63 -5.46
N ILE A 75 0.65 -1.55 -4.62
CA ILE A 75 2.05 -2.01 -4.59
C ILE A 75 2.46 -2.63 -5.93
N LYS A 76 1.54 -3.35 -6.59
CA LYS A 76 1.81 -3.93 -7.91
C LYS A 76 1.95 -2.84 -8.98
N ASP A 77 1.07 -1.85 -8.97
CA ASP A 77 1.11 -0.74 -9.93
C ASP A 77 2.37 0.11 -9.76
N GLU A 78 2.81 0.37 -8.52
CA GLU A 78 4.06 1.06 -8.23
C GLU A 78 5.29 0.30 -8.71
N HIS A 79 5.35 -1.03 -8.49
CA HIS A 79 6.44 -1.84 -9.05
C HIS A 79 6.49 -1.80 -10.58
N LEU A 80 5.35 -1.69 -11.26
CA LEU A 80 5.30 -1.55 -12.72
C LEU A 80 5.84 -0.18 -13.15
N ARG A 81 5.42 0.90 -12.49
CA ARG A 81 5.93 2.26 -12.74
C ARG A 81 7.44 2.34 -12.57
N THR A 82 7.98 1.80 -11.47
CA THR A 82 9.44 1.81 -11.23
C THR A 82 10.20 1.03 -12.30
N LYS A 83 9.65 -0.09 -12.80
CA LYS A 83 10.24 -0.83 -13.92
C LYS A 83 10.23 -0.04 -15.22
N GLU A 84 9.10 0.58 -15.58
CA GLU A 84 9.00 1.41 -16.79
C GLU A 84 9.97 2.61 -16.76
N ILE A 85 10.16 3.23 -15.60
CA ILE A 85 11.12 4.33 -15.42
C ILE A 85 12.54 3.80 -15.59
N SER A 86 12.87 2.66 -14.97
CA SER A 86 14.18 2.02 -15.10
C SER A 86 14.50 1.70 -16.57
N ASP A 87 13.60 1.05 -17.30
CA ASP A 87 13.82 0.65 -18.70
C ASP A 87 14.05 1.85 -19.63
N ARG A 88 13.38 2.98 -19.38
CA ARG A 88 13.57 4.23 -20.14
C ARG A 88 14.94 4.86 -19.91
N THR A 89 15.50 4.73 -18.71
CA THR A 89 16.85 5.26 -18.41
C THR A 89 17.97 4.44 -19.06
N VAL A 90 17.74 3.16 -19.40
CA VAL A 90 18.77 2.29 -20.01
C VAL A 90 18.83 2.40 -21.54
N SER A 91 17.74 2.80 -22.20
CA SER A 91 17.71 2.99 -23.68
C SER A 91 18.23 4.36 -24.15
N GLY A 92 18.78 5.18 -23.26
CA GLY A 92 19.21 6.55 -23.55
C GLY A 92 20.71 6.76 -23.73
N THR A 93 21.52 5.70 -23.88
CA THR A 93 22.99 5.77 -24.05
C THR A 93 23.48 5.05 -25.29
#